data_AF-A0A920VST6-F1
#
_entry.id   AF-A0A920VST6-F1
#
_cell.length_a   1.000
_cell.length_b   1.000
_cell.length_c   1.000
_cell.angle_alpha   90.00
_cell.angle_beta   90.00
_cell.angle_gamma   90.00
#
_symmetry.space_group_name_H-M   'P 1'
#
loop_
_entity.id
_entity.type
_entity.pdbx_description
1 polymer ?
#
loop_
_entity_poly.entity_id
_entity_poly.type
_entity_poly.pdbx_seq_one_letter_code
_entity_poly.pdbx_strand_id
1 'polypeptide(L)'
;MKKVPIQKFKVSRAVFNSIKKNSVLEPIDNLRAINQDKVEAYLARRVLDYIVGFNISPLLWRRFPGAKSAGGSVSCIKTYMERENEREAFKPQEYGKYSS
;
A
#
# COMPACT_ATOMS: atom_id res chain seq x y z
N MET A 1 -25.39 11.28 -20.53
CA MET A 1 -24.98 9.87 -20.31
C MET A 1 -26.16 9.11 -19.70
N LYS A 2 -26.68 8.08 -20.39
CA LYS A 2 -27.81 7.27 -19.91
C LYS A 2 -27.36 6.40 -18.72
N LYS A 3 -27.97 6.55 -17.55
CA LYS A 3 -27.78 5.61 -16.42
C LYS A 3 -28.44 4.28 -16.79
N VAL A 4 -27.64 3.24 -16.99
CA VAL A 4 -28.14 1.88 -17.17
C VAL A 4 -28.77 1.43 -15.85
N PRO A 5 -30.02 0.91 -15.83
CA PRO A 5 -30.67 0.47 -14.61
C PRO A 5 -29.95 -0.78 -14.08
N ILE A 6 -29.34 -0.66 -12.90
CA ILE A 6 -28.66 -1.76 -12.24
C ILE A 6 -29.73 -2.66 -11.64
N GLN A 7 -30.07 -3.75 -12.34
CA GLN A 7 -30.94 -4.79 -11.81
C GLN A 7 -30.29 -5.37 -10.55
N LYS A 8 -31.06 -5.45 -9.45
CA LYS A 8 -30.60 -5.96 -8.15
C LYS A 8 -30.45 -7.49 -8.21
N PHE A 9 -29.36 -7.96 -8.81
CA PHE A 9 -28.98 -9.37 -8.74
C PHE A 9 -28.41 -9.69 -7.35
N LYS A 10 -28.70 -10.89 -6.85
CA LYS A 10 -28.08 -11.39 -5.61
C LYS A 10 -26.62 -11.72 -5.91
N VAL A 11 -25.71 -10.85 -5.48
CA VAL A 11 -24.27 -10.99 -5.70
C VAL A 11 -23.65 -11.76 -4.53
N SER A 12 -22.87 -12.79 -4.84
CA SER A 12 -22.09 -13.57 -3.88
C SER A 12 -20.63 -13.63 -4.31
N ARG A 13 -19.71 -13.77 -3.35
CA ARG A 13 -18.25 -13.75 -3.59
C ARG A 13 -17.62 -15.12 -3.33
N ALA A 14 -16.99 -15.69 -4.35
CA ALA A 14 -16.06 -16.81 -4.20
C ALA A 14 -14.66 -16.29 -3.84
N VAL A 15 -13.97 -16.96 -2.92
CA VAL A 15 -12.60 -16.61 -2.51
C VAL A 15 -11.76 -17.88 -2.49
N PHE A 16 -10.64 -17.86 -3.20
CA PHE A 16 -9.65 -18.94 -3.23
C PHE A 16 -8.24 -18.37 -3.10
N ASN A 17 -7.35 -19.14 -2.49
CA ASN A 17 -5.94 -18.77 -2.33
C ASN A 17 -5.03 -19.40 -3.39
N SER A 18 -5.53 -20.35 -4.18
CA SER A 18 -4.73 -21.04 -5.19
C SER A 18 -5.54 -21.38 -6.43
N ILE A 19 -4.86 -21.43 -7.58
CA ILE A 19 -5.46 -21.73 -8.90
C ILE A 19 -5.30 -23.23 -9.20
N LYS A 20 -5.76 -24.08 -8.27
CA LYS A 20 -5.87 -25.53 -8.47
C LYS A 20 -7.32 -25.91 -8.69
N LYS A 21 -7.59 -26.98 -9.44
CA LYS A 21 -8.95 -27.43 -9.78
C LYS A 21 -9.86 -27.52 -8.55
N ASN A 22 -9.42 -28.20 -7.49
CA ASN A 22 -10.22 -28.35 -6.27
C ASN A 22 -10.43 -27.01 -5.53
N SER A 23 -9.38 -26.19 -5.40
CA SER A 23 -9.47 -24.88 -4.71
C SER A 23 -10.34 -23.85 -5.43
N VAL A 24 -10.61 -24.02 -6.72
CA VAL A 24 -11.53 -23.17 -7.47
C VAL A 24 -12.96 -23.69 -7.40
N LEU A 25 -13.17 -25.00 -7.27
CA LEU A 25 -14.49 -25.62 -7.18
C LEU A 25 -15.09 -25.51 -5.77
N GLU A 26 -14.31 -25.73 -4.72
CA GLU A 26 -14.78 -25.65 -3.31
C GLU A 26 -15.50 -24.33 -2.94
N PRO A 27 -15.03 -23.14 -3.36
CA PRO A 27 -15.69 -21.87 -3.02
C PRO A 27 -16.96 -21.59 -3.84
N ILE A 28 -17.19 -22.34 -4.93
CA ILE A 28 -18.43 -22.25 -5.70
C ILE A 28 -19.58 -22.85 -4.88
N ASP A 29 -19.30 -23.93 -4.14
CA ASP A 29 -20.25 -24.56 -3.23
C ASP A 29 -20.42 -23.77 -1.93
N ASN A 30 -19.39 -23.03 -1.49
CA ASN A 30 -19.41 -22.20 -0.28
C ASN A 30 -19.23 -20.70 -0.59
N LEU A 31 -20.26 -20.11 -1.19
CA LEU A 31 -20.31 -18.70 -1.52
C LEU A 31 -20.43 -17.82 -0.27
N ARG A 32 -19.56 -16.82 -0.15
CA ARG A 32 -19.57 -15.87 0.97
C ARG A 32 -20.19 -14.54 0.58
N ALA A 33 -20.76 -13.85 1.56
CA ALA A 33 -21.14 -12.45 1.41
C ALA A 33 -19.89 -11.55 1.28
N ILE A 34 -20.06 -10.40 0.65
CA ILE A 34 -19.00 -9.38 0.61
C ILE A 34 -18.82 -8.85 2.03
N ASN A 35 -17.61 -8.97 2.56
CA ASN A 35 -17.24 -8.36 3.83
C ASN A 35 -17.12 -6.85 3.62
N GLN A 36 -18.03 -6.08 4.24
CA GLN A 36 -18.07 -4.63 4.09
C GLN A 36 -16.93 -3.92 4.81
N ASP A 37 -16.51 -4.40 5.98
CA ASP A 37 -15.38 -3.81 6.72
C ASP A 37 -14.10 -3.73 5.86
N LYS A 38 -13.85 -4.76 5.05
CA LYS A 38 -12.71 -4.79 4.11
C LYS A 38 -12.88 -3.79 2.95
N VAL A 39 -14.11 -3.57 2.51
CA VAL A 39 -14.41 -2.58 1.46
C VAL A 39 -14.22 -1.18 2.01
N GLU A 40 -14.74 -0.91 3.20
CA GLU A 40 -14.61 0.38 3.89
C GLU A 40 -13.15 0.70 4.21
N ALA A 41 -12.37 -0.27 4.71
CA ALA A 41 -10.94 -0.09 4.94
C ALA A 41 -10.18 0.27 3.65
N TYR A 42 -10.53 -0.38 2.53
CA TYR A 42 -9.94 -0.06 1.22
C TYR A 42 -10.32 1.36 0.76
N LEU A 43 -11.59 1.74 0.89
CA LEU A 43 -12.07 3.07 0.53
C LEU A 43 -11.41 4.16 1.39
N ALA A 44 -11.32 3.94 2.71
CA ALA A 44 -10.65 4.86 3.63
C ALA A 44 -9.19 5.08 3.23
N ARG A 45 -8.45 4.02 2.90
CA ARG A 45 -7.08 4.13 2.41
C ARG A 45 -6.99 4.90 1.09
N ARG A 46 -7.88 4.62 0.15
CA ARG A 46 -7.93 5.33 -1.14
C ARG A 46 -8.21 6.83 -0.95
N VAL A 47 -9.10 7.18 -0.03
CA VAL A 47 -9.38 8.58 0.34
C VAL A 47 -8.15 9.21 0.97
N LEU A 48 -7.47 8.52 1.89
CA LEU A 48 -6.24 9.00 2.52
C LEU A 48 -5.14 9.25 1.47
N ASP A 49 -4.89 8.28 0.58
CA ASP A 49 -3.90 8.41 -0.49
C ASP A 49 -4.24 9.57 -1.44
N TYR A 50 -5.53 9.82 -1.69
CA TYR A 50 -5.97 10.97 -2.48
C TYR A 50 -5.71 12.30 -1.76
N ILE A 51 -6.03 12.40 -0.47
CA ILE A 51 -5.82 13.62 0.32
C ILE A 51 -4.32 13.95 0.40
N VAL A 52 -3.49 12.96 0.74
CA VAL A 52 -2.03 13.12 0.86
C VAL A 52 -1.42 13.38 -0.51
N GLY A 53 -1.78 12.59 -1.52
CA GLY A 53 -1.28 12.72 -2.87
C GLY A 53 -1.64 14.05 -3.53
N PHE A 54 -2.87 14.54 -3.38
CA PHE A 54 -3.32 15.76 -4.05
C PHE A 54 -2.93 17.06 -3.31
N ASN A 55 -2.88 17.06 -1.98
CA ASN A 55 -2.50 18.27 -1.23
C ASN A 55 -0.98 18.49 -1.18
N ILE A 56 -0.18 17.43 -1.10
CA ILE A 56 1.27 17.56 -0.91
C ILE A 56 2.01 17.61 -2.25
N SER A 57 1.51 16.94 -3.30
CA SER A 57 2.19 16.93 -4.61
C SER A 57 2.41 18.32 -5.24
N PRO A 58 1.45 19.27 -5.20
CA PRO A 58 1.65 20.61 -5.77
C PRO A 58 2.72 21.41 -5.01
N LEU A 59 2.78 21.26 -3.69
CA LEU A 59 3.80 21.88 -2.83
C LEU A 59 5.19 21.33 -3.13
N LEU A 60 5.31 20.02 -3.30
CA LEU A 60 6.56 19.34 -3.66
C LEU A 60 7.07 19.77 -5.04
N TRP A 61 6.20 19.83 -6.05
CA TRP A 61 6.58 20.23 -7.41
C TRP A 61 7.06 21.67 -7.51
N ARG A 62 6.50 22.56 -6.68
CA ARG A 62 6.94 23.96 -6.62
C ARG A 62 8.30 24.13 -5.95
N ARG A 63 8.67 23.25 -5.01
CA ARG A 63 9.93 23.34 -4.25
C ARG A 63 11.08 22.53 -4.85
N PHE A 64 10.78 21.43 -5.55
CA PHE A 64 11.75 20.55 -6.20
C PHE A 64 11.32 20.20 -7.64
N PRO A 65 11.81 20.92 -8.67
CA PRO A 65 11.49 20.61 -10.06
C PRO A 65 12.07 19.24 -10.41
N GLY A 66 11.20 18.24 -10.56
CA GLY A 66 11.58 16.85 -10.88
C GLY A 66 11.02 15.79 -9.94
N ALA A 67 10.37 16.16 -8.83
CA ALA A 67 9.76 15.20 -7.91
C ALA A 67 8.54 14.49 -8.56
N LYS A 68 8.74 13.31 -9.15
CA LYS A 68 7.65 12.51 -9.72
C LYS A 68 6.85 11.84 -8.60
N SER A 69 5.58 12.25 -8.47
CA SER A 69 4.50 11.65 -7.65
C SER A 69 4.83 11.31 -6.18
N ALA A 70 4.23 12.05 -5.25
CA ALA A 70 4.31 11.79 -3.80
C ALA A 70 3.47 10.59 -3.31
N GLY A 71 2.94 9.78 -4.23
CA GLY A 71 2.01 8.69 -3.94
C GLY A 71 2.72 7.34 -3.85
N GLY A 72 3.06 6.93 -2.63
CA GLY A 72 3.44 5.55 -2.30
C GLY A 72 4.91 5.38 -1.92
N SER A 73 5.14 5.08 -0.63
CA SER A 73 6.45 4.79 0.01
C SER A 73 7.36 5.97 0.42
N VAL A 74 6.79 7.15 0.68
CA VAL A 74 7.54 8.28 1.29
C VAL A 74 8.20 7.92 2.63
N SER A 75 7.57 7.04 3.42
CA SER A 75 8.12 6.59 4.70
C SER A 75 9.34 5.68 4.54
N CYS A 76 9.41 4.89 3.47
CA CYS A 76 10.57 4.01 3.21
C CYS A 76 11.82 4.83 2.86
N ILE A 77 11.64 5.91 2.10
CA ILE A 77 12.72 6.86 1.78
C ILE A 77 13.22 7.54 3.06
N LYS A 78 12.30 7.92 3.95
CA LYS A 78 12.66 8.51 5.26
C LYS A 78 13.56 7.56 6.06
N THR A 79 13.16 6.30 6.23
CA THR A 79 13.95 5.32 7.00
C THR A 79 15.32 5.03 6.36
N TYR A 80 15.41 5.06 5.03
CA TYR A 80 16.69 4.92 4.34
C TYR A 80 17.60 6.13 4.59
N MET A 81 17.07 7.36 4.46
CA MET A 81 17.83 8.59 4.75
C MET A 81 18.26 8.68 6.21
N GLU A 82 17.42 8.25 7.16
CA GLU A 82 17.80 8.17 8.58
C GLU A 82 19.01 7.26 8.78
N ARG A 83 19.04 6.09 8.13
CA ARG A 83 20.20 5.20 8.18
C ARG A 83 21.45 5.75 7.51
N GLU A 84 21.34 6.45 6.39
CA GLU A 84 22.51 7.07 5.75
C GLU A 84 23.07 8.19 6.64
N ASN A 85 22.22 9.00 7.26
CA ASN A 85 22.65 10.02 8.23
C ASN A 85 23.36 9.38 9.44
N GLU A 86 22.86 8.26 9.95
CA GLU A 86 23.53 7.50 11.03
C GLU A 86 24.92 7.01 10.60
N ARG A 87 25.08 6.57 9.35
CA ARG A 87 26.40 6.17 8.79
C ARG A 87 27.34 7.36 8.65
N GLU A 88 26.86 8.51 8.16
CA GLU A 88 27.68 9.72 8.02
C GLU A 88 28.11 10.29 9.39
N ALA A 89 27.23 10.23 10.38
CA ALA A 89 27.52 10.67 11.74
C ALA A 89 28.37 9.66 12.55
N PHE A 90 28.56 8.43 12.04
CA PHE A 90 29.29 7.38 12.74
C PHE A 90 30.79 7.70 12.82
N LYS A 91 31.28 7.88 14.04
CA LYS A 91 32.72 7.99 14.33
C LYS A 91 33.23 6.63 14.82
N PRO A 92 34.00 5.89 13.99
CA PRO A 92 34.53 4.60 14.41
C PRO A 92 35.48 4.76 15.59
N GLN A 93 35.29 3.94 16.62
CA GLN A 93 36.23 3.80 17.74
C GLN A 93 37.06 2.53 17.53
N GLU A 94 38.39 2.65 17.61
CA GLU A 94 39.28 1.51 17.56
C GLU A 94 39.22 0.72 18.87
N TYR A 95 38.87 -0.56 18.78
CA TYR A 95 39.03 -1.51 19.87
C TYR A 95 40.05 -2.58 19.43
N GLY A 96 41.11 -2.75 20.21
CA GLY A 96 42.13 -3.77 19.96
C GLY A 96 41.53 -5.16 20.10
N LYS A 97 41.64 -5.99 19.06
CA LYS A 97 41.29 -7.41 19.15
C LYS A 97 42.46 -8.16 19.78
N TYR A 98 42.33 -8.54 21.05
CA TYR A 98 43.25 -9.49 21.66
C TYR A 98 42.84 -10.90 21.20
N SER A 99 43.56 -11.43 20.22
CA SER A 99 43.55 -12.86 19.89
C SER A 99 44.46 -13.57 20.87
N SER A 100 43.92 -14.47 21.70
CA SER A 100 44.72 -15.49 22.40
C SER A 100 45.16 -16.59 21.44
#